data_AF-A0A7X8LQ41-F1
#
_entry.id   AF-A0A7X8LQ41-F1
#
_cell.length_a   1.000
_cell.length_b   1.000
_cell.length_c   1.000
_cell.angle_alpha   90.00
_cell.angle_beta   90.00
_cell.angle_gamma   90.00
#
_symmetry.space_group_name_H-M   'P 1'
#
loop_
_entity.id
_entity.type
_entity.pdbx_description
1 polymer ?
#
loop_
_entity_poly.entity_id
_entity_poly.type
_entity_poly.pdbx_seq_one_letter_code
_entity_poly.pdbx_strand_id
1 'polypeptide(L)'
;MPRQDDALYSFHRQLNKPFTGPDELLVHALGLIAEHLKLDQVCYFRWRERESVLSLDTVWRADNILEAEEEIYLKTGAPLLSALQNRAVHVSRDLGYPAMYMPLSWRGGSVSAYHEGGGAMGALRMERLQQSAWSFSNRDKEVACELAEELSHAMSHAELDHISGAQLRRAKALTELSAVFASSLRVQDGLRVILQGIQKYFGFDRVRLYLVNHKEQKLCGELSIDIRGQARSLSHEEIPLQPGSHRFADIVLGSAGETIADKYSDTVVYLPLTVQGKSVGLLIVDNLLSRNSILREDLGSL
;
A
#
# COMPACT_ATOMS: atom_id res chain seq x y z
N MET A 1 -36.85 19.48 -1.25
CA MET A 1 -35.40 19.30 -1.03
C MET A 1 -35.24 18.43 0.20
N PRO A 2 -34.46 17.34 0.15
CA PRO A 2 -34.17 16.55 1.35
C PRO A 2 -33.56 17.46 2.44
N ARG A 3 -33.83 17.16 3.72
CA ARG A 3 -33.20 17.89 4.83
C ARG A 3 -31.70 17.59 4.81
N GLN A 4 -30.87 18.52 5.26
CA GLN A 4 -29.41 18.36 5.28
C GLN A 4 -28.99 17.09 6.02
N ASP A 5 -29.68 16.78 7.11
CA ASP A 5 -29.53 15.54 7.88
C ASP A 5 -29.79 14.28 7.04
N ASP A 6 -30.74 14.30 6.10
CA ASP A 6 -31.06 13.15 5.24
C ASP A 6 -29.93 12.89 4.21
N ALA A 7 -29.29 13.97 3.74
CA ALA A 7 -28.22 13.92 2.75
C ALA A 7 -26.93 13.36 3.37
N LEU A 8 -26.52 13.88 4.53
CA LEU A 8 -25.37 13.37 5.27
C LEU A 8 -25.60 11.93 5.74
N TYR A 9 -26.81 11.62 6.24
CA TYR A 9 -27.18 10.26 6.62
C TYR A 9 -27.12 9.27 5.44
N SER A 10 -27.62 9.67 4.26
CA SER A 10 -27.52 8.88 3.03
C SER A 10 -26.05 8.64 2.66
N PHE A 11 -25.23 9.69 2.66
CA PHE A 11 -23.80 9.60 2.36
C PHE A 11 -23.08 8.63 3.30
N HIS A 12 -23.22 8.83 4.61
CA HIS A 12 -22.67 7.94 5.64
C HIS A 12 -23.11 6.48 5.44
N ARG A 13 -24.40 6.25 5.17
CA ARG A 13 -24.92 4.90 4.92
C ARG A 13 -24.28 4.26 3.67
N GLN A 14 -24.02 5.04 2.63
CA GLN A 14 -23.38 4.53 1.42
C GLN A 14 -21.88 4.25 1.61
N LEU A 15 -21.17 5.06 2.40
CA LEU A 15 -19.77 4.84 2.74
C LEU A 15 -19.53 3.66 3.71
N ASN A 16 -20.54 3.24 4.47
CA ASN A 16 -20.46 2.06 5.33
C ASN A 16 -20.75 0.72 4.61
N LYS A 17 -20.92 0.74 3.28
CA LYS A 17 -20.99 -0.50 2.50
C LYS A 17 -19.60 -1.17 2.47
N PRO A 18 -19.52 -2.49 2.27
CA PRO A 18 -18.22 -3.15 2.14
C PRO A 18 -17.52 -2.71 0.85
N PHE A 19 -16.26 -2.29 0.98
CA PHE A 19 -15.35 -1.99 -0.13
C PHE A 19 -14.11 -2.90 -0.06
N THR A 20 -13.48 -3.15 -1.20
CA THR A 20 -12.27 -3.99 -1.31
C THR A 20 -11.04 -3.29 -0.70
N GLY A 21 -11.06 -1.95 -0.70
CA GLY A 21 -10.02 -1.13 -0.09
C GLY A 21 -10.31 0.38 -0.16
N PRO A 22 -9.38 1.21 0.34
CA PRO A 22 -9.54 2.67 0.41
C PRO A 22 -9.77 3.32 -0.96
N ASP A 23 -9.12 2.85 -2.03
CA ASP A 23 -9.23 3.43 -3.36
C ASP A 23 -10.65 3.29 -3.95
N GLU A 24 -11.26 2.11 -3.76
CA GLU A 24 -12.63 1.86 -4.21
C GLU A 24 -13.64 2.72 -3.43
N LEU A 25 -13.42 2.86 -2.12
CA LEU A 25 -14.22 3.75 -1.27
C LEU A 25 -14.09 5.20 -1.72
N LEU A 26 -12.87 5.67 -1.97
CA LEU A 26 -12.59 7.03 -2.43
C LEU A 26 -13.33 7.31 -3.73
N VAL A 27 -13.16 6.47 -4.75
CA VAL A 27 -13.83 6.59 -6.05
C VAL A 27 -15.35 6.68 -5.89
N HIS A 28 -15.93 5.80 -5.07
CA HIS A 28 -17.37 5.83 -4.81
C HIS A 28 -17.81 7.13 -4.12
N ALA A 29 -17.05 7.59 -3.13
CA ALA A 29 -17.31 8.83 -2.42
C ALA A 29 -17.24 10.06 -3.32
N LEU A 30 -16.28 10.13 -4.25
CA LEU A 30 -16.16 11.24 -5.19
C LEU A 30 -17.44 11.40 -6.03
N GLY A 31 -18.00 10.29 -6.52
CA GLY A 31 -19.27 10.30 -7.26
C GLY A 31 -20.44 10.77 -6.41
N LEU A 32 -20.55 10.28 -5.18
CA LEU A 32 -21.59 10.73 -4.25
C LEU A 32 -21.46 12.23 -3.93
N ILE A 33 -20.25 12.73 -3.69
CA ILE A 33 -20.00 14.16 -3.45
C ILE A 33 -20.45 14.98 -4.66
N ALA A 34 -20.13 14.52 -5.87
CA ALA A 34 -20.53 15.18 -7.10
C ALA A 34 -22.06 15.26 -7.24
N GLU A 35 -22.78 14.19 -6.93
CA GLU A 35 -24.25 14.17 -6.93
C GLU A 35 -24.83 15.15 -5.90
N HIS A 36 -24.30 15.14 -4.67
CA HIS A 36 -24.82 15.96 -3.57
C HIS A 36 -24.63 17.46 -3.81
N LEU A 37 -23.49 17.85 -4.38
CA LEU A 37 -23.13 19.26 -4.64
C LEU A 37 -23.42 19.72 -6.06
N LYS A 38 -23.96 18.82 -6.92
CA LYS A 38 -24.23 19.03 -8.35
C LYS A 38 -22.99 19.55 -9.08
N LEU A 39 -21.92 18.79 -8.99
CA LEU A 39 -20.63 19.10 -9.58
C LEU A 39 -20.49 18.42 -10.93
N ASP A 40 -19.78 19.07 -11.85
CA ASP A 40 -19.41 18.45 -13.12
C ASP A 40 -18.25 17.46 -12.90
N GLN A 41 -17.37 17.77 -11.94
CA GLN A 41 -16.17 17.00 -11.65
C GLN A 41 -15.74 17.15 -10.19
N VAL A 42 -15.17 16.07 -9.66
CA VAL A 42 -14.45 16.06 -8.39
C VAL A 42 -13.09 15.42 -8.61
N CYS A 43 -12.03 16.11 -8.19
CA CYS A 43 -10.67 15.61 -8.23
C CYS A 43 -10.19 15.35 -6.82
N TYR A 44 -9.49 14.25 -6.61
CA TYR A 44 -8.68 14.04 -5.42
C TYR A 44 -7.21 14.30 -5.75
N PHE A 45 -6.59 15.19 -4.98
CA PHE A 45 -5.17 15.49 -5.02
C PHE A 45 -4.50 14.94 -3.77
N ARG A 46 -3.38 14.25 -3.95
CA ARG A 46 -2.47 13.88 -2.87
C ARG A 46 -1.58 15.06 -2.52
N TRP A 47 -1.48 15.41 -1.25
CA TRP A 47 -0.66 16.53 -0.81
C TRP A 47 0.68 16.06 -0.26
N ARG A 48 1.76 16.36 -0.99
CA ARG A 48 3.14 16.21 -0.53
C ARG A 48 3.56 17.48 0.20
N GLU A 49 3.28 17.55 1.50
CA GLU A 49 3.51 18.74 2.32
C GLU A 49 4.96 19.24 2.26
N ARG A 50 5.95 18.34 2.37
CA ARG A 50 7.38 18.67 2.32
C ARG A 50 7.81 19.35 1.02
N GLU A 51 7.24 18.90 -0.09
CA GLU A 51 7.52 19.43 -1.43
C GLU A 51 6.60 20.62 -1.76
N SER A 52 5.57 20.87 -0.94
CA SER A 52 4.52 21.84 -1.21
C SER A 52 3.85 21.61 -2.57
N VAL A 53 3.54 20.36 -2.90
CA VAL A 53 2.91 19.97 -4.17
C VAL A 53 1.61 19.22 -3.92
N LEU A 54 0.54 19.61 -4.62
CA LEU A 54 -0.64 18.78 -4.83
C LEU A 54 -0.47 18.01 -6.13
N SER A 55 -0.49 16.68 -6.07
CA SER A 55 -0.46 15.82 -7.25
C SER A 55 -1.83 15.22 -7.46
N LEU A 56 -2.39 15.41 -8.66
CA LEU A 56 -3.65 14.80 -9.04
C LEU A 56 -3.50 13.29 -9.03
N ASP A 57 -4.41 12.64 -8.33
CA ASP A 57 -4.38 11.20 -8.12
C ASP A 57 -5.60 10.54 -8.78
N THR A 58 -6.80 11.10 -8.53
CA THR A 58 -8.04 10.56 -9.07
C THR A 58 -8.95 11.66 -9.58
N VAL A 59 -9.57 11.47 -10.74
CA VAL A 59 -10.62 12.34 -11.27
C VAL A 59 -11.90 11.54 -11.45
N TRP A 60 -12.98 12.02 -10.85
CA TRP A 60 -14.34 11.57 -11.15
C TRP A 60 -15.06 12.61 -12.00
N ARG A 61 -15.63 12.18 -13.14
CA ARG A 61 -16.45 13.02 -14.03
C ARG A 61 -17.50 12.17 -14.75
N ALA A 62 -18.77 12.55 -14.63
CA ALA A 62 -19.91 11.92 -15.33
C ALA A 62 -19.89 10.37 -15.25
N ASP A 63 -19.83 9.84 -14.02
CA ASP A 63 -19.79 8.40 -13.71
C ASP A 63 -18.54 7.66 -14.23
N ASN A 64 -17.53 8.38 -14.72
CA ASN A 64 -16.28 7.80 -15.20
C ASN A 64 -15.10 8.26 -14.36
N ILE A 65 -14.09 7.40 -14.24
CA ILE A 65 -12.77 7.73 -13.71
C ILE A 65 -11.86 8.06 -14.87
N LEU A 66 -11.20 9.20 -14.78
CA LEU A 66 -10.27 9.67 -15.80
C LEU A 66 -8.85 9.59 -15.27
N GLU A 67 -7.96 9.07 -16.11
CA GLU A 67 -6.52 9.22 -15.91
C GLU A 67 -6.13 10.64 -16.30
N ALA A 68 -5.55 11.37 -15.37
CA ALA A 68 -5.09 12.73 -15.58
C ALA A 68 -3.87 13.00 -14.71
N GLU A 69 -2.92 13.75 -15.24
CA GLU A 69 -1.74 14.19 -14.52
C GLU A 69 -1.78 15.72 -14.38
N GLU A 70 -1.74 16.19 -13.15
CA GLU A 70 -1.64 17.61 -12.82
C GLU A 70 -0.83 17.76 -11.53
N GLU A 71 0.11 18.70 -11.53
CA GLU A 71 0.84 19.09 -10.33
C GLU A 71 0.61 20.57 -10.05
N ILE A 72 0.16 20.89 -8.84
CA ILE A 72 -0.03 22.25 -8.37
C ILE A 72 1.04 22.55 -7.33
N TYR A 73 1.99 23.39 -7.71
CA TYR A 73 3.06 23.87 -6.85
C TYR A 73 2.55 25.01 -5.95
N LEU A 74 2.47 24.73 -4.65
CA LEU A 74 1.95 25.64 -3.64
C LEU A 74 3.04 26.62 -3.20
N LYS A 75 2.97 27.86 -3.72
CA LYS A 75 3.91 28.93 -3.32
C LYS A 75 3.65 29.35 -1.87
N THR A 76 4.72 29.67 -1.14
CA THR A 76 4.63 30.24 0.20
C THR A 76 3.79 31.53 0.17
N GLY A 77 2.79 31.62 1.05
CA GLY A 77 1.84 32.74 1.10
C GLY A 77 0.66 32.65 0.12
N ALA A 78 0.59 31.61 -0.72
CA ALA A 78 -0.58 31.39 -1.57
C ALA A 78 -1.83 31.10 -0.71
N PRO A 79 -3.00 31.68 -1.02
CA PRO A 79 -4.24 31.46 -0.27
C PRO A 79 -4.62 29.97 -0.17
N LEU A 80 -4.39 29.18 -1.22
CA LEU A 80 -4.64 27.75 -1.21
C LEU A 80 -3.77 27.00 -0.20
N LEU A 81 -2.47 27.32 -0.12
CA LEU A 81 -1.57 26.71 0.86
C LEU A 81 -2.03 26.99 2.30
N SER A 82 -2.38 28.25 2.58
CA SER A 82 -2.89 28.62 3.91
C SER A 82 -4.19 27.91 4.24
N ALA A 83 -5.08 27.73 3.27
CA ALA A 83 -6.32 27.01 3.47
C ALA A 83 -6.11 25.52 3.75
N LEU A 84 -5.20 24.85 3.03
CA LEU A 84 -4.84 23.45 3.28
C LEU A 84 -4.25 23.27 4.69
N GLN A 85 -3.30 24.14 5.08
CA GLN A 85 -2.68 24.11 6.41
C GLN A 85 -3.70 24.36 7.54
N ASN A 86 -4.64 25.29 7.33
CA ASN A 86 -5.67 25.63 8.32
C ASN A 86 -6.92 24.76 8.23
N ARG A 87 -6.93 23.74 7.35
CA ARG A 87 -8.09 22.88 7.08
C ARG A 87 -9.36 23.68 6.74
N ALA A 88 -9.19 24.78 6.00
CA ALA A 88 -10.26 25.67 5.59
C ALA A 88 -10.61 25.48 4.12
N VAL A 89 -11.87 25.79 3.77
CA VAL A 89 -12.33 25.79 2.38
C VAL A 89 -11.70 26.94 1.61
N HIS A 90 -11.16 26.65 0.43
CA HIS A 90 -10.68 27.68 -0.50
C HIS A 90 -11.48 27.63 -1.79
N VAL A 91 -11.90 28.80 -2.31
CA VAL A 91 -12.55 28.89 -3.62
C VAL A 91 -11.66 29.71 -4.55
N SER A 92 -11.21 29.08 -5.63
CA SER A 92 -10.44 29.71 -6.69
C SER A 92 -11.30 29.99 -7.93
N ARG A 93 -10.85 30.96 -8.72
CA ARG A 93 -11.44 31.34 -10.03
C ARG A 93 -10.37 31.51 -11.12
N ASP A 94 -9.13 31.12 -10.83
CA ASP A 94 -7.99 31.20 -11.74
C ASP A 94 -8.13 30.29 -12.97
N LEU A 95 -8.89 29.19 -12.84
CA LEU A 95 -9.19 28.25 -13.93
C LEU A 95 -10.23 28.76 -14.95
N GLY A 96 -10.75 29.99 -14.78
CA GLY A 96 -11.80 30.53 -15.63
C GLY A 96 -13.22 30.02 -15.31
N TYR A 97 -13.34 29.20 -14.26
CA TYR A 97 -14.58 28.71 -13.65
C TYR A 97 -14.39 28.58 -12.13
N PRO A 98 -15.47 28.53 -11.32
CA PRO A 98 -15.34 28.36 -9.88
C PRO A 98 -14.87 26.95 -9.52
N ALA A 99 -13.75 26.86 -8.79
CA ALA A 99 -13.22 25.62 -8.23
C ALA A 99 -13.10 25.74 -6.71
N MET A 100 -13.65 24.78 -5.97
CA MET A 100 -13.57 24.74 -4.51
C MET A 100 -12.60 23.63 -4.08
N TYR A 101 -11.63 24.00 -3.27
CA TYR A 101 -10.67 23.11 -2.64
C TYR A 101 -11.09 22.85 -1.21
N MET A 102 -11.29 21.57 -0.89
CA MET A 102 -11.59 21.08 0.45
C MET A 102 -10.42 20.22 0.93
N PRO A 103 -9.73 20.60 2.02
CA PRO A 103 -8.70 19.77 2.62
C PRO A 103 -9.28 18.43 3.08
N LEU A 104 -8.56 17.34 2.81
CA LEU A 104 -8.91 15.99 3.24
C LEU A 104 -7.75 15.43 4.06
N SER A 105 -8.03 14.96 5.28
CA SER A 105 -6.99 14.39 6.13
C SER A 105 -7.57 13.23 6.90
N TRP A 106 -6.99 12.06 6.75
CA TRP A 106 -7.38 10.89 7.51
C TRP A 106 -6.16 10.28 8.17
N ARG A 107 -6.41 9.43 9.17
CA ARG A 107 -5.35 8.64 9.77
C ARG A 107 -5.07 7.46 8.85
N GLY A 108 -4.50 7.79 7.70
CA GLY A 108 -3.99 6.84 6.75
C GLY A 108 -2.48 6.79 6.85
N GLY A 109 -1.94 5.58 6.92
CA GLY A 109 -0.52 5.34 7.06
C GLY A 109 -0.17 4.07 6.33
N SER A 110 0.44 4.22 5.15
CA SER A 110 1.46 3.27 4.72
C SER A 110 2.32 2.93 5.94
N VAL A 111 2.73 1.67 6.14
CA VAL A 111 3.46 1.30 7.37
C VAL A 111 4.81 2.06 7.45
N SER A 112 5.26 2.69 6.36
CA SER A 112 6.34 3.69 6.35
C SER A 112 6.06 4.96 7.19
N ALA A 113 4.81 5.30 7.47
CA ALA A 113 4.40 6.45 8.27
C ALA A 113 4.51 6.23 9.79
N TYR A 114 4.78 5.00 10.26
CA TYR A 114 5.00 4.73 11.68
C TYR A 114 6.29 5.38 12.23
N HIS A 115 7.17 5.88 11.37
CA HIS A 115 8.32 6.67 11.80
C HIS A 115 8.12 8.19 11.71
N GLU A 116 7.05 8.68 11.08
CA GLU A 116 6.83 10.13 10.91
C GLU A 116 5.46 10.66 11.39
N GLY A 117 4.56 9.83 11.92
CA GLY A 117 3.32 10.30 12.55
C GLY A 117 2.39 11.13 11.64
N GLY A 118 2.65 11.16 10.33
CA GLY A 118 1.91 11.93 9.35
C GLY A 118 0.75 11.11 8.81
N GLY A 119 -0.48 11.55 9.07
CA GLY A 119 -1.65 11.01 8.39
C GLY A 119 -1.63 11.34 6.90
N ALA A 120 -2.32 10.54 6.09
CA ALA A 120 -2.58 10.86 4.70
C ALA A 120 -3.30 12.21 4.59
N MET A 121 -2.73 13.09 3.76
CA MET A 121 -3.25 14.42 3.50
C MET A 121 -3.46 14.61 2.00
N GLY A 122 -4.55 15.31 1.67
CA GLY A 122 -4.92 15.63 0.32
C GLY A 122 -5.90 16.78 0.24
N ALA A 123 -6.43 16.99 -0.95
CA ALA A 123 -7.46 17.98 -1.21
C ALA A 123 -8.45 17.47 -2.24
N LEU A 124 -9.73 17.71 -2.02
CA LEU A 124 -10.76 17.57 -3.03
C LEU A 124 -10.88 18.88 -3.80
N ARG A 125 -10.71 18.85 -5.12
CA ARG A 125 -11.09 19.96 -6.00
C ARG A 125 -12.44 19.68 -6.62
N MET A 126 -13.43 20.48 -6.24
CA MET A 126 -14.81 20.39 -6.68
C MET A 126 -15.07 21.47 -7.73
N GLU A 127 -15.51 21.06 -8.92
CA GLU A 127 -15.58 21.93 -10.09
C GLU A 127 -17.00 22.02 -10.65
N ARG A 128 -17.38 23.24 -11.03
CA ARG A 128 -18.54 23.50 -11.91
C ARG A 128 -18.02 24.17 -13.17
N LEU A 129 -17.87 23.39 -14.24
CA LEU A 129 -17.16 23.72 -15.47
C LEU A 129 -17.95 24.67 -16.39
N GLN A 130 -19.27 24.74 -16.23
CA GLN A 130 -20.08 25.67 -17.02
C GLN A 130 -19.84 27.12 -16.58
N GLN A 131 -19.52 28.02 -17.52
CA GLN A 131 -19.24 29.44 -17.23
C GLN A 131 -20.42 30.22 -16.59
N SER A 132 -21.66 29.71 -16.72
CA SER A 132 -22.85 30.24 -16.04
C SER A 132 -23.15 29.56 -14.71
N ALA A 133 -22.30 28.63 -14.26
CA ALA A 133 -22.50 27.93 -13.01
C ALA A 133 -22.39 28.90 -11.83
N TRP A 134 -23.38 28.86 -10.96
CA TRP A 134 -23.42 29.69 -9.77
C TRP A 134 -22.19 29.44 -8.89
N SER A 135 -21.63 30.52 -8.34
CA SER A 135 -20.57 30.43 -7.34
C SER A 135 -21.00 29.55 -6.16
N PHE A 136 -20.05 28.84 -5.55
CA PHE A 136 -20.29 28.06 -4.34
C PHE A 136 -20.90 28.92 -3.24
N SER A 137 -22.11 28.55 -2.82
CA SER A 137 -22.81 29.19 -1.70
C SER A 137 -22.12 28.85 -0.37
N ASN A 138 -22.42 29.57 0.71
CA ASN A 138 -21.91 29.17 2.04
C ASN A 138 -22.46 27.80 2.46
N ARG A 139 -23.69 27.49 2.08
CA ARG A 139 -24.29 26.17 2.28
C ARG A 139 -23.52 25.08 1.52
N ASP A 140 -23.06 25.35 0.31
CA ASP A 140 -22.25 24.38 -0.47
C ASP A 140 -20.94 24.07 0.27
N LYS A 141 -20.32 25.08 0.90
CA LYS A 141 -19.10 24.91 1.67
C LYS A 141 -19.33 24.12 2.96
N GLU A 142 -20.42 24.41 3.68
CA GLU A 142 -20.81 23.68 4.90
C GLU A 142 -21.03 22.20 4.59
N VAL A 143 -21.82 21.89 3.56
CA VAL A 143 -22.07 20.52 3.12
C VAL A 143 -20.76 19.85 2.65
N ALA A 144 -19.91 20.56 1.91
CA ALA A 144 -18.62 20.01 1.49
C ALA A 144 -17.70 19.68 2.67
N CYS A 145 -17.70 20.49 3.74
CA CYS A 145 -16.97 20.19 4.97
C CYS A 145 -17.50 18.90 5.61
N GLU A 146 -18.82 18.80 5.81
CA GLU A 146 -19.45 17.62 6.44
C GLU A 146 -19.16 16.33 5.65
N LEU A 147 -19.26 16.38 4.32
CA LEU A 147 -18.95 15.24 3.45
C LEU A 147 -17.46 14.86 3.48
N ALA A 148 -16.55 15.84 3.53
CA ALA A 148 -15.13 15.59 3.60
C ALA A 148 -14.69 15.03 4.96
N GLU A 149 -15.32 15.49 6.05
CA GLU A 149 -15.11 14.91 7.39
C GLU A 149 -15.58 13.45 7.42
N GLU A 150 -16.77 13.18 6.90
CA GLU A 150 -17.30 11.82 6.83
C GLU A 150 -16.45 10.89 5.95
N LEU A 151 -16.01 11.38 4.79
CA LEU A 151 -15.07 10.65 3.94
C LEU A 151 -13.75 10.39 4.67
N SER A 152 -13.21 11.36 5.40
CA SER A 152 -11.98 11.19 6.18
C SER A 152 -12.10 10.10 7.25
N HIS A 153 -13.26 10.02 7.90
CA HIS A 153 -13.56 8.95 8.86
C HIS A 153 -13.66 7.58 8.16
N ALA A 154 -14.43 7.50 7.08
CA ALA A 154 -14.59 6.27 6.31
C ALA A 154 -13.26 5.76 5.75
N MET A 155 -12.40 6.64 5.23
CA MET A 155 -11.05 6.30 4.76
C MET A 155 -10.16 5.79 5.90
N SER A 156 -10.22 6.42 7.08
CA SER A 156 -9.48 5.94 8.26
C SER A 156 -9.90 4.53 8.65
N HIS A 157 -11.21 4.24 8.66
CA HIS A 157 -11.73 2.90 8.96
C HIS A 157 -11.34 1.88 7.89
N ALA A 158 -11.52 2.22 6.61
CA ALA A 158 -11.18 1.32 5.50
C ALA A 158 -9.68 0.99 5.49
N GLU A 159 -8.80 1.94 5.79
CA GLU A 159 -7.37 1.66 5.94
C GLU A 159 -7.07 0.75 7.13
N LEU A 160 -7.65 1.03 8.31
CA LEU A 160 -7.48 0.19 9.48
C LEU A 160 -7.99 -1.24 9.26
N ASP A 161 -9.13 -1.41 8.59
CA ASP A 161 -9.70 -2.70 8.24
C ASP A 161 -8.87 -3.42 7.17
N HIS A 162 -8.33 -2.68 6.21
CA HIS A 162 -7.43 -3.24 5.20
C HIS A 162 -6.14 -3.77 5.83
N ILE A 163 -5.53 -3.01 6.74
CA ILE A 163 -4.33 -3.39 7.51
C ILE A 163 -4.65 -4.57 8.44
N SER A 164 -5.72 -4.48 9.23
CA SER A 164 -6.12 -5.51 10.19
C SER A 164 -6.52 -6.81 9.48
N GLY A 165 -7.22 -6.70 8.36
CA GLY A 165 -7.57 -7.82 7.50
C GLY A 165 -6.33 -8.49 6.89
N ALA A 166 -5.33 -7.71 6.47
CA ALA A 166 -4.05 -8.26 6.04
C ALA A 166 -3.35 -9.00 7.19
N GLN A 167 -3.31 -8.44 8.41
CA GLN A 167 -2.73 -9.08 9.59
C GLN A 167 -3.46 -10.37 10.00
N LEU A 168 -4.80 -10.39 9.94
CA LEU A 168 -5.59 -11.58 10.25
C LEU A 168 -5.38 -12.68 9.21
N ARG A 169 -5.30 -12.33 7.92
CA ARG A 169 -4.93 -13.26 6.85
C ARG A 169 -3.52 -13.82 7.08
N ARG A 170 -2.56 -13.00 7.52
CA ARG A 170 -1.19 -13.42 7.87
C ARG A 170 -1.18 -14.41 9.04
N ALA A 171 -1.88 -14.11 10.14
CA ALA A 171 -1.95 -14.99 11.31
C ALA A 171 -2.64 -16.34 10.98
N LYS A 172 -3.66 -16.31 10.13
CA LYS A 172 -4.36 -17.51 9.67
C LYS A 172 -3.45 -18.38 8.80
N ALA A 173 -2.72 -17.80 7.85
CA ALA A 173 -1.76 -18.52 7.02
C ALA A 173 -0.66 -19.16 7.88
N LEU A 174 -0.11 -18.43 8.86
CA LEU A 174 0.91 -18.98 9.77
C LEU A 174 0.38 -20.13 10.62
N THR A 175 -0.87 -20.04 11.08
CA THR A 175 -1.54 -21.11 11.85
C THR A 175 -1.79 -22.35 10.99
N GLU A 176 -2.24 -22.17 9.75
CA GLU A 176 -2.44 -23.26 8.78
C GLU A 176 -1.10 -23.94 8.44
N LEU A 177 -0.04 -23.17 8.21
CA LEU A 177 1.30 -23.70 8.01
C LEU A 177 1.81 -24.46 9.25
N SER A 178 1.58 -23.92 10.45
CA SER A 178 1.95 -24.56 11.73
C SER A 178 1.23 -25.89 11.95
N ALA A 179 -0.03 -26.01 11.53
CA ALA A 179 -0.78 -27.27 11.56
C ALA A 179 -0.24 -28.30 10.55
N VAL A 180 0.24 -27.84 9.39
CA VAL A 180 0.96 -28.68 8.41
C VAL A 180 2.32 -29.14 8.94
N PHE A 181 3.06 -28.29 9.65
CA PHE A 181 4.30 -28.65 10.36
C PHE A 181 4.09 -29.77 11.39
N ALA A 182 3.00 -29.70 12.17
CA ALA A 182 2.71 -30.69 13.19
C ALA A 182 2.31 -32.08 12.62
N SER A 183 1.98 -32.17 11.33
CA SER A 183 1.39 -33.37 10.72
C SER A 183 2.27 -34.11 9.69
N SER A 184 3.44 -33.59 9.30
CA SER A 184 4.27 -34.26 8.26
C SER A 184 5.52 -34.97 8.82
N LEU A 185 5.50 -36.30 8.73
CA LEU A 185 6.62 -37.22 9.00
C LEU A 185 7.70 -37.25 7.89
N ARG A 186 7.64 -36.36 6.89
CA ARG A 186 8.63 -36.23 5.82
C ARG A 186 8.95 -34.75 5.58
N VAL A 187 10.03 -34.28 6.22
CA VAL A 187 10.47 -32.87 6.22
C VAL A 187 10.49 -32.24 4.82
N GLN A 188 10.90 -32.99 3.78
CA GLN A 188 10.97 -32.47 2.40
C GLN A 188 9.60 -32.19 1.76
N ASP A 189 8.59 -33.03 2.02
CA ASP A 189 7.25 -32.81 1.47
C ASP A 189 6.57 -31.61 2.16
N GLY A 190 6.83 -31.42 3.46
CA GLY A 190 6.39 -30.24 4.21
C GLY A 190 7.01 -28.95 3.67
N LEU A 191 8.33 -28.92 3.47
CA LEU A 191 9.04 -27.76 2.90
C LEU A 191 8.51 -27.40 1.51
N ARG A 192 8.19 -28.38 0.66
CA ARG A 192 7.59 -28.11 -0.65
C ARG A 192 6.26 -27.38 -0.53
N VAL A 193 5.35 -27.88 0.31
CA VAL A 193 4.03 -27.26 0.52
C VAL A 193 4.19 -25.83 1.03
N ILE A 194 5.13 -25.60 1.95
CA ILE A 194 5.42 -24.27 2.50
C ILE A 194 5.90 -23.32 1.41
N LEU A 195 6.94 -23.69 0.65
CA LEU A 195 7.48 -22.80 -0.39
C LEU A 195 6.45 -22.53 -1.51
N GLN A 196 5.60 -23.51 -1.83
CA GLN A 196 4.49 -23.33 -2.77
C GLN A 196 3.44 -22.37 -2.21
N GLY A 197 3.15 -22.46 -0.91
CA GLY A 197 2.34 -21.48 -0.20
C GLY A 197 2.94 -20.09 -0.32
N ILE A 198 4.20 -19.90 0.08
CA ILE A 198 4.89 -18.61 0.01
C ILE A 198 4.83 -18.04 -1.41
N GLN A 199 5.18 -18.82 -2.43
CA GLN A 199 5.12 -18.38 -3.83
C GLN A 199 3.70 -17.96 -4.24
N LYS A 200 2.70 -18.77 -3.92
CA LYS A 200 1.30 -18.53 -4.30
C LYS A 200 0.68 -17.34 -3.56
N TYR A 201 0.98 -17.18 -2.27
CA TYR A 201 0.35 -16.16 -1.43
C TYR A 201 0.99 -14.78 -1.61
N PHE A 202 2.31 -14.72 -1.73
CA PHE A 202 3.03 -13.45 -1.93
C PHE A 202 3.25 -13.11 -3.41
N GLY A 203 2.95 -14.04 -4.32
CA GLY A 203 3.04 -13.80 -5.76
C GLY A 203 4.47 -13.66 -6.29
N PHE A 204 5.46 -14.19 -5.56
CA PHE A 204 6.85 -14.11 -6.01
C PHE A 204 7.07 -14.89 -7.30
N ASP A 205 7.97 -14.40 -8.16
CA ASP A 205 8.35 -15.14 -9.37
C ASP A 205 9.12 -16.41 -9.02
N ARG A 206 9.90 -16.35 -7.93
CA ARG A 206 10.68 -17.49 -7.48
C ARG A 206 10.93 -17.44 -5.98
N VAL A 207 10.85 -18.62 -5.35
CA VAL A 207 11.20 -18.84 -3.93
C VAL A 207 12.23 -19.96 -3.87
N ARG A 208 13.37 -19.75 -3.21
CA ARG A 208 14.46 -20.74 -3.06
C ARG A 208 14.82 -20.93 -1.60
N LEU A 209 15.04 -22.17 -1.20
CA LEU A 209 15.47 -22.54 0.13
C LEU A 209 16.85 -23.18 0.07
N TYR A 210 17.74 -22.69 0.92
CA TYR A 210 19.04 -23.28 1.22
C TYR A 210 19.10 -23.63 2.71
N LEU A 211 19.72 -24.74 3.06
CA LEU A 211 19.93 -25.18 4.44
C LEU A 211 21.41 -25.31 4.76
N VAL A 212 21.77 -25.00 6.00
CA VAL A 212 23.14 -25.11 6.48
C VAL A 212 23.45 -26.56 6.85
N ASN A 213 24.48 -27.12 6.24
CA ASN A 213 25.10 -28.36 6.67
C ASN A 213 26.33 -28.04 7.53
N HIS A 214 26.13 -28.01 8.86
CA HIS A 214 27.21 -27.72 9.80
C HIS A 214 28.32 -28.79 9.84
N LYS A 215 28.03 -30.03 9.45
CA LYS A 215 29.06 -31.10 9.44
C LYS A 215 30.07 -30.86 8.33
N GLU A 216 29.58 -30.45 7.16
CA GLU A 216 30.41 -30.22 5.98
C GLU A 216 30.83 -28.76 5.82
N GLN A 217 30.35 -27.85 6.68
CA GLN A 217 30.57 -26.40 6.57
C GLN A 217 30.14 -25.86 5.20
N LYS A 218 28.91 -26.20 4.79
CA LYS A 218 28.32 -25.79 3.51
C LYS A 218 26.90 -25.27 3.68
N LEU A 219 26.48 -24.42 2.76
CA LEU A 219 25.09 -24.04 2.51
C LEU A 219 24.62 -24.81 1.27
N CYS A 220 23.64 -25.68 1.44
CA CYS A 220 23.13 -26.60 0.41
C CYS A 220 21.78 -26.11 -0.10
N GLY A 221 21.59 -26.06 -1.42
CA GLY A 221 20.29 -25.80 -2.02
C GLY A 221 19.34 -26.98 -1.83
N GLU A 222 18.14 -26.73 -1.33
CA GLU A 222 17.12 -27.76 -1.16
C GLU A 222 16.11 -27.72 -2.30
N LEU A 223 15.41 -26.58 -2.42
CA LEU A 223 14.21 -26.50 -3.24
C LEU A 223 14.01 -25.09 -3.81
N SER A 224 13.47 -25.04 -5.03
CA SER A 224 13.03 -23.83 -5.70
C SER A 224 11.61 -24.01 -6.20
N ILE A 225 10.75 -23.02 -5.96
CA ILE A 225 9.43 -22.92 -6.56
C ILE A 225 9.44 -21.77 -7.56
N ASP A 226 8.99 -22.00 -8.79
CA ASP A 226 8.85 -20.96 -9.82
C ASP A 226 7.44 -20.31 -9.80
N ILE A 227 7.24 -19.30 -10.65
CA ILE A 227 6.00 -18.52 -10.77
C ILE A 227 4.76 -19.38 -11.08
N ARG A 228 4.96 -20.59 -11.61
CA ARG A 228 3.89 -21.55 -11.93
C ARG A 228 3.62 -22.50 -10.76
N GLY A 229 4.26 -22.30 -9.62
CA GLY A 229 4.20 -23.18 -8.46
C GLY A 229 4.96 -24.50 -8.65
N GLN A 230 5.79 -24.64 -9.69
CA GLN A 230 6.51 -25.89 -9.94
C GLN A 230 7.76 -25.97 -9.07
N ALA A 231 7.89 -27.10 -8.37
CA ALA A 231 9.03 -27.36 -7.51
C ALA A 231 10.20 -28.00 -8.29
N ARG A 232 11.41 -27.48 -8.08
CA ARG A 232 12.67 -28.03 -8.59
C ARG A 232 13.66 -28.20 -7.45
N SER A 233 14.38 -29.31 -7.44
CA SER A 233 15.45 -29.51 -6.47
C SER A 233 16.66 -28.63 -6.79
N LEU A 234 17.28 -28.08 -5.75
CA LEU A 234 18.53 -27.32 -5.83
C LEU A 234 19.72 -28.10 -5.25
N SER A 235 19.59 -29.42 -5.10
CA SER A 235 20.57 -30.28 -4.40
C SER A 235 21.99 -30.29 -4.99
N HIS A 236 22.18 -29.78 -6.20
CA HIS A 236 23.47 -29.62 -6.86
C HIS A 236 24.17 -28.30 -6.49
N GLU A 237 23.48 -27.36 -5.84
CA GLU A 237 24.04 -26.10 -5.40
C GLU A 237 24.63 -26.27 -3.99
N GLU A 238 25.96 -26.33 -3.90
CA GLU A 238 26.68 -26.38 -2.64
C GLU A 238 27.64 -25.20 -2.54
N ILE A 239 27.50 -24.42 -1.47
CA ILE A 239 28.26 -23.20 -1.26
C ILE A 239 29.09 -23.37 0.02
N PRO A 240 30.43 -23.19 -0.01
CA PRO A 240 31.24 -23.24 1.20
C PRO A 240 30.80 -22.18 2.20
N LEU A 241 30.57 -22.56 3.46
CA LEU A 241 30.14 -21.63 4.50
C LEU A 241 31.36 -20.93 5.14
N GLN A 242 32.00 -20.06 4.38
CA GLN A 242 33.20 -19.31 4.77
C GLN A 242 33.04 -17.83 4.38
N PRO A 243 33.50 -16.86 5.20
CA PRO A 243 33.45 -15.45 4.84
C PRO A 243 34.16 -15.18 3.51
N GLY A 244 33.51 -14.44 2.62
CA GLY A 244 34.00 -14.08 1.28
C GLY A 244 33.91 -15.19 0.23
N SER A 245 33.41 -16.38 0.56
CA SER A 245 33.27 -17.48 -0.41
C SER A 245 32.12 -17.23 -1.41
N HIS A 246 31.03 -16.65 -0.92
CA HIS A 246 29.81 -16.40 -1.68
C HIS A 246 28.88 -15.49 -0.88
N ARG A 247 28.13 -14.60 -1.57
CA ARG A 247 27.19 -13.68 -0.92
C ARG A 247 26.17 -14.37 0.01
N PHE A 248 25.69 -15.56 -0.36
CA PHE A 248 24.75 -16.32 0.48
C PHE A 248 25.41 -16.81 1.77
N ALA A 249 26.68 -17.21 1.71
CA ALA A 249 27.43 -17.59 2.90
C ALA A 249 27.67 -16.38 3.81
N ASP A 250 28.00 -15.22 3.24
CA ASP A 250 28.23 -13.98 4.00
C ASP A 250 26.97 -13.50 4.74
N ILE A 251 25.80 -13.61 4.10
CA ILE A 251 24.50 -13.31 4.70
C ILE A 251 24.20 -14.29 5.85
N VAL A 252 24.39 -15.59 5.61
CA VAL A 252 24.15 -16.63 6.63
C VAL A 252 25.11 -16.51 7.83
N LEU A 253 26.34 -16.07 7.59
CA LEU A 253 27.39 -15.87 8.60
C LEU A 253 27.30 -14.51 9.31
N GLY A 254 26.37 -13.63 8.93
CA GLY A 254 26.25 -12.27 9.51
C GLY A 254 27.47 -11.39 9.26
N SER A 255 28.30 -11.75 8.28
CA SER A 255 29.54 -11.02 7.90
C SER A 255 29.26 -9.95 6.85
N ALA A 256 28.10 -10.01 6.21
CA ALA A 256 27.57 -8.90 5.42
C ALA A 256 27.09 -7.79 6.38
N GLY A 257 27.78 -6.66 6.41
CA GLY A 257 27.23 -5.43 7.01
C GLY A 257 25.87 -5.08 6.38
N GLU A 258 25.13 -4.17 7.00
CA GLU A 258 23.75 -3.77 6.63
C GLU A 258 23.51 -3.30 5.18
N THR A 259 24.48 -3.38 4.28
CA THR A 259 24.34 -2.90 2.90
C THR A 259 25.30 -3.62 1.95
N ILE A 260 24.81 -4.65 1.26
CA ILE A 260 25.18 -4.82 -0.15
C ILE A 260 23.98 -4.31 -0.93
N ALA A 261 24.01 -3.00 -1.22
CA ALA A 261 23.16 -2.36 -2.21
C ALA A 261 23.57 -2.89 -3.59
N ASP A 262 23.11 -4.10 -3.92
CA ASP A 262 23.31 -4.68 -5.24
C ASP A 262 22.23 -4.12 -6.18
N LYS A 263 22.61 -3.80 -7.41
CA LYS A 263 21.91 -3.04 -8.47
C LYS A 263 20.49 -3.49 -8.89
N TYR A 264 19.85 -4.39 -8.13
CA TYR A 264 18.50 -4.92 -8.33
C TYR A 264 17.62 -4.82 -7.07
N SER A 265 18.00 -3.93 -6.14
CA SER A 265 17.68 -3.92 -4.69
C SER A 265 16.22 -4.12 -4.30
N ASP A 266 15.29 -3.82 -5.20
CA ASP A 266 13.87 -3.82 -4.86
C ASP A 266 13.18 -5.10 -5.33
N THR A 267 13.86 -5.99 -6.05
CA THR A 267 13.23 -7.18 -6.68
C THR A 267 13.75 -8.51 -6.15
N VAL A 268 14.73 -8.51 -5.24
CA VAL A 268 15.31 -9.73 -4.67
C VAL A 268 15.54 -9.54 -3.18
N VAL A 269 15.15 -10.54 -2.39
CA VAL A 269 15.33 -10.51 -0.95
C VAL A 269 15.98 -11.79 -0.45
N TYR A 270 16.88 -11.62 0.52
CA TYR A 270 17.57 -12.67 1.24
C TYR A 270 17.15 -12.66 2.72
N LEU A 271 16.57 -13.76 3.19
CA LEU A 271 16.08 -13.94 4.55
C LEU A 271 16.86 -15.06 5.26
N PRO A 272 17.80 -14.73 6.15
CA PRO A 272 18.48 -15.75 6.94
C PRO A 272 17.48 -16.44 7.89
N LEU A 273 17.48 -17.76 7.88
CA LEU A 273 16.62 -18.57 8.75
C LEU A 273 17.39 -18.88 10.03
N THR A 274 16.89 -18.44 11.18
CA THR A 274 17.55 -18.65 12.47
C THR A 274 16.69 -19.42 13.45
N VAL A 275 17.27 -20.40 14.15
CA VAL A 275 16.63 -21.12 15.26
C VAL A 275 17.50 -20.94 16.50
N GLN A 276 16.91 -20.40 17.58
CA GLN A 276 17.62 -20.12 18.84
C GLN A 276 18.92 -19.31 18.65
N GLY A 277 18.89 -18.32 17.75
CA GLY A 277 20.05 -17.45 17.45
C GLY A 277 21.13 -18.09 16.57
N LYS A 278 20.94 -19.32 16.08
CA LYS A 278 21.84 -19.96 15.11
C LYS A 278 21.23 -19.95 13.73
N SER A 279 22.00 -19.54 12.72
CA SER A 279 21.58 -19.59 11.33
C SER A 279 21.53 -21.04 10.84
N VAL A 280 20.36 -21.47 10.40
CA VAL A 280 20.07 -22.83 9.92
C VAL A 280 19.83 -22.88 8.42
N GLY A 281 19.72 -21.72 7.74
CA GLY A 281 19.47 -21.67 6.31
C GLY A 281 19.29 -20.26 5.76
N LEU A 282 18.91 -20.20 4.49
CA LEU A 282 18.64 -18.97 3.76
C LEU A 282 17.42 -19.18 2.86
N LEU A 283 16.40 -18.33 3.02
CA LEU A 283 15.29 -18.21 2.09
C LEU A 283 15.57 -17.04 1.14
N ILE A 284 15.39 -17.26 -0.15
CA ILE A 284 15.58 -16.24 -1.19
C ILE A 284 14.29 -16.11 -1.97
N VAL A 285 13.78 -14.90 -2.10
CA VAL A 285 12.62 -14.60 -2.94
C VAL A 285 13.00 -13.56 -3.99
N ASP A 286 12.51 -13.73 -5.21
CA ASP A 286 12.80 -12.82 -6.31
C ASP A 286 11.59 -12.58 -7.23
N ASN A 287 11.53 -11.37 -7.78
CA ASN A 287 10.56 -10.85 -8.75
C ASN A 287 11.29 -10.39 -10.03
N LEU A 288 12.29 -11.16 -10.48
CA LEU A 288 13.14 -10.76 -11.61
C LEU A 288 12.42 -10.81 -12.98
N LEU A 289 11.37 -11.62 -13.10
CA LEU A 289 10.58 -11.76 -14.33
C LEU A 289 9.46 -10.71 -14.40
N SER A 290 8.70 -10.55 -13.32
CA SER A 290 7.62 -9.57 -13.19
C SER A 290 8.14 -8.15 -13.03
N ARG A 291 9.37 -7.99 -12.49
CA ARG A 291 9.99 -6.70 -12.14
C ARG A 291 9.22 -5.93 -11.06
N ASN A 292 8.37 -6.61 -10.31
CA ASN A 292 7.63 -6.02 -9.19
C ASN A 292 8.57 -5.80 -8.01
N SER A 293 8.46 -4.64 -7.36
CA SER A 293 9.14 -4.39 -6.10
C SER A 293 8.62 -5.34 -5.01
N ILE A 294 9.53 -5.89 -4.21
CA ILE A 294 9.27 -6.65 -2.98
C ILE A 294 9.36 -5.67 -1.83
N LEU A 295 8.23 -5.37 -1.20
CA LEU A 295 8.19 -4.40 -0.11
C LEU A 295 8.70 -5.04 1.17
N ARG A 296 9.39 -4.27 2.03
CA ARG A 296 9.86 -4.79 3.34
C ARG A 296 8.73 -5.33 4.23
N GLU A 297 7.49 -4.90 3.97
CA GLU A 297 6.28 -5.35 4.66
C GLU A 297 5.89 -6.80 4.28
N ASP A 298 6.18 -7.22 3.04
CA ASP A 298 6.01 -8.61 2.59
C ASP A 298 6.97 -9.54 3.34
N LEU A 299 8.14 -9.01 3.75
CA LEU A 299 9.20 -9.74 4.43
C LEU A 299 9.03 -9.85 5.93
N GLY A 300 8.48 -8.81 6.58
CA GLY A 300 8.17 -8.85 8.02
C GLY A 300 7.06 -9.85 8.39
N SER A 301 6.47 -10.50 7.40
CA SER A 301 5.40 -11.49 7.50
C SER A 301 5.86 -12.94 7.21
N LEU A 302 7.14 -13.13 6.88
CA LEU A 302 7.81 -14.44 6.66
C LEU A 302 8.62 -14.84 7.90
#